data_AF-A0A8J7MFD0-F1
#
_entry.id   AF-A0A8J7MFD0-F1
#
_cell.length_a   1.000
_cell.length_b   1.000
_cell.length_c   1.000
_cell.angle_alpha   90.00
_cell.angle_beta   90.00
_cell.angle_gamma   90.00
#
_symmetry.space_group_name_H-M   'P 1'
#
loop_
_entity.id
_entity.type
_entity.pdbx_description
1 polymer ?
#
loop_
_entity_poly.entity_id
_entity_poly.type
_entity_poly.pdbx_seq_one_letter_code
_entity_poly.pdbx_strand_id
1 'polypeptide(L)'
;MQNYHSAFLASEIIQLKDVASLQAIRHRYTSHSPLSLDTIMTENMSKYAGMRLQISALSFYHMGFVLYELQEIGGDIINGLWPEDALQDQELARAGEHEFFQLAENRYVAQASSDGELAEIRDRAGRLCCALRMRDVASGIENIERVARLRCSISFARRYNFEDESLSDDRDKN
;
A
#
# COMPACT_ATOMS: atom_id res chain seq x y z
N MET A 1 -15.77 9.45 -9.62
CA MET A 1 -14.38 9.14 -9.25
C MET A 1 -14.27 7.63 -9.16
N GLN A 2 -13.30 7.02 -9.83
CA GLN A 2 -12.96 5.61 -9.64
C GLN A 2 -12.69 5.39 -8.14
N ASN A 3 -13.14 4.26 -7.61
CA ASN A 3 -12.92 3.87 -6.23
C ASN A 3 -11.43 3.52 -6.05
N TYR A 4 -10.58 4.53 -5.92
CA TYR A 4 -9.15 4.32 -5.71
C TYR A 4 -8.90 4.02 -4.24
N HIS A 5 -8.31 2.86 -3.99
CA HIS A 5 -7.93 2.43 -2.65
C HIS A 5 -6.46 2.76 -2.42
N SER A 6 -6.17 3.75 -1.58
CA SER A 6 -4.80 3.96 -1.11
C SER A 6 -4.32 2.71 -0.36
N ALA A 7 -3.08 2.29 -0.63
CA ALA A 7 -2.45 1.17 0.07
C ALA A 7 -2.16 1.53 1.52
N PHE A 8 -1.78 2.79 1.76
CA PHE A 8 -1.51 3.33 3.08
C PHE A 8 -2.60 4.34 3.48
N LEU A 9 -2.74 4.60 4.77
CA LEU A 9 -3.69 5.55 5.34
C LEU A 9 -2.96 6.69 6.04
N ALA A 10 -3.70 7.78 6.31
CA ALA A 10 -3.16 8.89 7.09
C ALA A 10 -2.81 8.39 8.49
N SER A 11 -1.80 9.02 9.07
CA SER A 11 -1.20 8.68 10.37
C SER A 11 -0.44 7.35 10.42
N GLU A 12 -0.41 6.55 9.35
CA GLU A 12 0.43 5.35 9.32
C GLU A 12 1.93 5.69 9.26
N ILE A 13 2.74 4.86 9.89
CA ILE A 13 4.20 4.93 9.79
C ILE A 13 4.66 4.01 8.66
N ILE A 14 5.43 4.57 7.74
CA ILE A 14 6.03 3.88 6.61
C ILE A 14 7.55 3.98 6.67
N GLN A 15 8.22 3.22 5.81
CA GLN A 15 9.62 3.43 5.49
C GLN A 15 9.75 3.85 4.03
N LEU A 16 10.63 4.80 3.74
CA LEU A 16 11.00 5.08 2.35
C LEU A 16 11.97 4.01 1.84
N LYS A 17 11.79 3.61 0.58
CA LYS A 17 12.67 2.61 -0.05
C LYS A 17 14.13 3.04 -0.10
N ASP A 18 15.00 2.09 -0.46
CA ASP A 18 16.42 2.33 -0.63
C ASP A 18 16.73 3.34 -1.76
N VAL A 19 17.98 3.81 -1.78
CA VAL A 19 18.44 4.83 -2.73
C VAL A 19 18.22 4.42 -4.18
N ALA A 20 18.56 3.18 -4.55
CA ALA A 20 18.46 2.71 -5.93
C ALA A 20 17.00 2.64 -6.38
N SER A 21 16.12 2.12 -5.52
CA SER A 21 14.68 2.10 -5.75
C SER A 21 14.10 3.50 -5.95
N LEU A 22 14.44 4.46 -5.08
CA LEU A 22 13.95 5.84 -5.19
C LEU A 22 14.47 6.56 -6.44
N GLN A 23 15.71 6.30 -6.86
CA GLN A 23 16.26 6.84 -8.11
C GLN A 23 15.53 6.28 -9.34
N ALA A 24 15.24 4.97 -9.35
CA ALA A 24 14.50 4.33 -10.43
C ALA A 24 13.06 4.86 -10.53
N ILE A 25 12.40 5.04 -9.38
CA ILE A 25 11.06 5.65 -9.27
C ILE A 25 11.07 7.07 -9.81
N ARG A 26 12.02 7.89 -9.37
CA ARG A 26 12.16 9.26 -9.89
C ARG A 26 12.32 9.24 -11.41
N HIS A 27 13.24 8.44 -11.94
CA HIS A 27 13.46 8.34 -13.38
C HIS A 27 12.18 7.95 -14.13
N ARG A 28 11.42 6.99 -13.62
CA ARG A 28 10.12 6.57 -14.19
C ARG A 28 9.14 7.73 -14.30
N TYR A 29 9.00 8.53 -13.25
CA TYR A 29 8.03 9.63 -13.21
C TYR A 29 8.51 10.93 -13.89
N THR A 30 9.82 11.15 -14.00
CA THR A 30 10.39 12.36 -14.61
C THR A 30 10.78 12.19 -16.08
N SER A 31 11.15 10.98 -16.51
CA SER A 31 11.74 10.81 -17.83
C SER A 31 10.73 10.38 -18.88
N HIS A 32 9.67 9.65 -18.55
CA HIS A 32 8.85 8.94 -19.55
C HIS A 32 7.32 8.99 -19.28
N SER A 33 6.80 9.95 -18.52
CA SER A 33 5.36 10.01 -18.21
C SER A 33 4.63 11.15 -18.95
N PRO A 34 3.51 10.88 -19.66
CA PRO A 34 2.61 11.93 -20.18
C PRO A 34 1.89 12.71 -19.05
N LEU A 35 2.12 12.33 -17.79
CA LEU A 35 1.51 12.91 -16.57
C LEU A 35 2.57 13.50 -15.62
N SER A 36 3.79 13.75 -16.14
CA SER A 36 5.00 14.15 -15.41
C SER A 36 4.74 14.74 -14.01
N LEU A 37 5.06 13.95 -12.98
CA LEU A 37 4.94 14.38 -11.58
C LEU A 37 6.19 15.17 -11.14
N ASP A 38 7.07 15.52 -12.07
CA ASP A 38 8.34 16.22 -11.84
C ASP A 38 8.18 17.54 -11.09
N THR A 39 7.08 18.26 -11.31
CA THR A 39 6.78 19.54 -10.67
C THR A 39 6.27 19.42 -9.22
N ILE A 40 5.83 18.23 -8.79
CA ILE A 40 5.22 18.02 -7.47
C ILE A 40 5.98 17.02 -6.61
N MET A 41 6.82 16.18 -7.23
CA MET A 41 7.68 15.23 -6.53
C MET A 41 8.89 15.91 -5.90
N THR A 42 9.32 15.40 -4.75
CA THR A 42 10.51 15.91 -4.05
C THR A 42 11.77 15.80 -4.91
N GLU A 43 12.48 16.92 -5.12
CA GLU A 43 13.66 16.99 -6.00
C GLU A 43 14.84 16.11 -5.58
N ASN A 44 14.91 15.67 -4.32
CA ASN A 44 15.98 14.80 -3.84
C ASN A 44 15.42 13.66 -2.98
N MET A 45 14.58 12.82 -3.59
CA MET A 45 13.99 11.65 -2.91
C MET A 45 15.04 10.78 -2.22
N SER A 46 16.19 10.57 -2.89
CA SER A 46 17.28 9.71 -2.39
C SER A 46 17.88 10.16 -1.06
N LYS A 47 17.79 11.46 -0.72
CA LYS A 47 18.23 11.98 0.59
C LYS A 47 17.47 11.33 1.75
N TYR A 48 16.21 10.93 1.52
CA TYR A 48 15.32 10.40 2.55
C TYR A 48 15.24 8.87 2.53
N ALA A 49 16.10 8.20 1.75
CA ALA A 49 16.09 6.75 1.62
C ALA A 49 16.20 6.05 2.98
N GLY A 50 15.37 5.03 3.20
CA GLY A 50 15.34 4.25 4.44
C GLY A 50 14.76 4.96 5.66
N MET A 51 14.41 6.25 5.58
CA MET A 51 13.81 6.98 6.70
C MET A 51 12.42 6.43 7.04
N ARG A 52 12.10 6.41 8.33
CA ARG A 52 10.76 6.11 8.82
C ARG A 52 10.01 7.41 9.01
N LEU A 53 8.84 7.51 8.40
CA LEU A 53 8.05 8.74 8.31
C LEU A 53 6.58 8.41 8.60
N GLN A 54 5.85 9.41 9.06
CA GLN A 54 4.40 9.33 9.21
C GLN A 54 3.72 9.94 7.98
N ILE A 55 2.67 9.31 7.49
CA ILE A 55 1.81 9.89 6.45
C ILE A 55 0.93 10.97 7.11
N SER A 56 1.06 12.22 6.68
CA SER A 56 0.21 13.31 7.18
C SER A 56 -1.11 13.39 6.42
N ALA A 57 -1.08 13.21 5.10
CA ALA A 57 -2.26 13.31 4.24
C ALA A 57 -2.12 12.47 2.96
N LEU A 58 -3.26 12.28 2.29
CA LEU A 58 -3.35 11.62 0.99
C LEU A 58 -3.94 12.59 -0.02
N SER A 59 -3.33 12.60 -1.20
CA SER A 59 -3.76 13.40 -2.35
C SER A 59 -4.03 12.48 -3.54
N PHE A 60 -5.09 12.76 -4.28
CA PHE A 60 -5.45 12.00 -5.49
C PHE A 60 -5.20 12.89 -6.70
N TYR A 61 -4.13 12.60 -7.45
CA TYR A 61 -3.77 13.34 -8.64
C TYR A 61 -4.54 12.83 -9.87
N HIS A 62 -4.56 13.62 -10.95
CA HIS A 62 -5.26 13.28 -12.19
C HIS A 62 -5.00 11.82 -12.62
N MET A 63 -6.02 11.16 -13.17
CA MET A 63 -5.97 9.75 -13.57
C MET A 63 -5.78 8.75 -12.41
N GLY A 64 -5.96 9.18 -11.17
CA GLY A 64 -6.08 8.27 -10.02
C GLY A 64 -4.80 7.88 -9.33
N PHE A 65 -3.73 8.64 -9.51
CA PHE A 65 -2.50 8.42 -8.78
C PHE A 65 -2.69 8.80 -7.31
N VAL A 66 -2.44 7.84 -6.43
CA VAL A 66 -2.42 8.10 -4.99
C VAL A 66 -1.04 8.64 -4.63
N LEU A 67 -1.04 9.85 -4.08
CA LEU A 67 0.13 10.56 -3.61
C LEU A 67 0.02 10.80 -2.11
N TYR A 68 1.17 10.84 -1.45
CA TYR A 68 1.26 10.92 0.00
C TYR A 68 2.06 12.15 0.41
N GLU A 69 1.55 12.86 1.41
CA GLU A 69 2.28 13.87 2.15
C GLU A 69 2.90 13.21 3.39
N LEU A 70 4.17 13.52 3.65
CA LEU A 70 4.97 12.84 4.67
C LEU A 70 5.52 13.83 5.69
N GLN A 71 5.62 13.35 6.94
CA GLN A 71 6.20 14.05 8.07
C GLN A 71 7.24 13.17 8.74
N GLU A 72 8.38 13.76 9.10
CA GLU A 72 9.41 13.12 9.91
C GLU A 72 8.90 12.81 11.31
N ILE A 73 9.34 11.68 11.85
CA ILE A 73 9.07 11.28 13.24
C ILE A 73 9.83 12.26 14.14
N GLY A 74 9.12 13.26 14.67
CA GLY A 74 9.71 14.38 15.40
C GLY A 74 9.10 15.74 15.03
N GLY A 75 8.36 15.80 13.91
CA GLY A 75 7.48 16.93 13.58
C GLY A 75 7.81 17.65 12.27
N ASP A 76 8.99 17.45 11.69
CA ASP A 76 9.41 18.17 10.49
C ASP A 76 8.69 17.68 9.24
N ILE A 77 8.21 18.61 8.40
CA ILE A 77 7.48 18.26 7.17
C ILE A 77 8.47 18.05 6.02
N ILE A 78 8.33 16.95 5.30
CA ILE A 78 9.09 16.68 4.09
C ILE A 78 8.28 17.19 2.90
N ASN A 79 8.75 18.29 2.30
CA ASN A 79 8.06 18.95 1.20
C ASN A 79 7.96 18.06 -0.06
N GLY A 80 6.80 18.12 -0.70
CA GLY A 80 6.49 17.42 -1.96
C GLY A 80 5.53 16.25 -1.76
N LEU A 81 5.08 15.71 -2.89
CA LEU A 81 4.19 14.56 -2.93
C LEU A 81 4.96 13.29 -3.30
N TRP A 82 4.67 12.23 -2.56
CA TRP A 82 5.35 10.95 -2.69
C TRP A 82 4.45 9.93 -3.37
N PRO A 83 4.90 9.28 -4.46
CA PRO A 83 4.13 8.23 -5.08
C PRO A 83 4.13 6.98 -4.20
N GLU A 84 3.06 6.21 -4.28
CA GLU A 84 2.86 5.03 -3.43
C GLU A 84 3.99 3.99 -3.54
N ASP A 85 4.59 3.86 -4.73
CA ASP A 85 5.68 2.93 -4.97
C ASP A 85 7.01 3.34 -4.31
N ALA A 86 7.14 4.59 -3.83
CA ALA A 86 8.27 5.04 -3.02
C ALA A 86 8.17 4.60 -1.55
N LEU A 87 6.97 4.20 -1.11
CA LEU A 87 6.70 3.78 0.25
C LEU A 87 6.90 2.27 0.40
N GLN A 88 7.31 1.87 1.60
CA GLN A 88 7.41 0.49 2.03
C GLN A 88 6.67 0.34 3.36
N ASP A 89 5.85 -0.70 3.45
CA ASP A 89 5.24 -1.12 4.69
C ASP A 89 6.34 -1.48 5.70
N GLN A 90 6.39 -0.75 6.82
CA GLN A 90 7.46 -0.89 7.82
C GLN A 90 7.53 -2.31 8.41
N GLU A 91 6.41 -3.04 8.41
CA GLU A 91 6.35 -4.38 8.97
C GLU A 91 7.05 -5.40 8.03
N LEU A 92 7.22 -5.09 6.74
CA LEU A 92 7.99 -5.94 5.82
C LEU A 92 9.48 -6.01 6.19
N ALA A 93 10.01 -5.04 6.94
CA ALA A 93 11.36 -5.13 7.49
C ALA A 93 11.52 -6.29 8.50
N ARG A 94 10.40 -6.80 9.04
CA ARG A 94 10.33 -7.93 9.97
C ARG A 94 9.95 -9.25 9.28
N ALA A 95 9.97 -9.32 7.95
CA ALA A 95 9.52 -10.50 7.17
C ALA A 95 10.17 -11.84 7.56
N GLY A 96 11.36 -11.81 8.19
CA GLY A 96 12.03 -13.01 8.71
C GLY A 96 11.53 -13.51 10.07
N GLU A 97 10.72 -12.72 10.78
CA GLU A 97 10.24 -13.05 12.13
C GLU A 97 8.91 -13.82 12.08
N HIS A 98 8.05 -13.55 11.09
CA HIS A 98 6.73 -14.17 10.99
C HIS A 98 6.18 -14.16 9.56
N GLU A 99 5.42 -15.19 9.18
CA GLU A 99 4.72 -15.23 7.89
C GLU A 99 3.79 -14.03 7.63
N PHE A 100 3.25 -13.40 8.68
CA PHE A 100 2.36 -12.25 8.58
C PHE A 100 3.07 -10.96 8.16
N PHE A 101 4.40 -10.94 8.25
CA PHE A 101 5.26 -9.86 7.80
C PHE A 101 5.75 -10.07 6.36
N GLN A 102 5.19 -11.05 5.63
CA GLN A 102 5.38 -11.20 4.19
C GLN A 102 4.31 -10.45 3.41
N LEU A 103 4.58 -10.19 2.13
CA LEU A 103 3.64 -9.52 1.22
C LEU A 103 2.28 -10.23 1.20
N ALA A 104 1.22 -9.43 1.31
CA ALA A 104 -0.15 -9.90 1.35
C ALA A 104 -0.55 -10.68 0.08
N GLU A 105 0.04 -10.35 -1.07
CA GLU A 105 -0.19 -11.08 -2.32
C GLU A 105 0.18 -12.57 -2.23
N ASN A 106 1.12 -12.95 -1.34
CA ASN A 106 1.48 -14.35 -1.16
C ASN A 106 0.35 -15.13 -0.46
N ARG A 107 -0.52 -14.44 0.28
CA ARG A 107 -1.53 -15.05 1.17
C ARG A 107 -2.96 -14.84 0.71
N TYR A 108 -3.25 -13.71 0.06
CA TYR A 108 -4.59 -13.32 -0.34
C TYR A 108 -4.71 -13.18 -1.86
N VAL A 109 -5.90 -13.46 -2.37
CA VAL A 109 -6.29 -13.26 -3.76
C VAL A 109 -7.60 -12.49 -3.78
N ALA A 110 -7.73 -11.55 -4.71
CA ALA A 110 -8.97 -10.84 -4.97
C ALA A 110 -9.65 -11.43 -6.22
N GLN A 111 -10.96 -11.62 -6.17
CA GLN A 111 -11.73 -12.14 -7.30
C GLN A 111 -13.17 -11.60 -7.27
N ALA A 112 -13.89 -11.71 -8.38
CA ALA A 112 -15.31 -11.36 -8.41
C ALA A 112 -16.13 -12.44 -7.70
N SER A 113 -17.19 -12.04 -7.00
CA SER A 113 -18.21 -12.96 -6.52
C SER A 113 -18.91 -13.66 -7.70
N SER A 114 -19.56 -14.79 -7.42
CA SER A 114 -20.23 -15.59 -8.46
C SER A 114 -21.33 -14.85 -9.23
N ASP A 115 -21.95 -13.84 -8.61
CA ASP A 115 -22.94 -12.95 -9.22
C ASP A 115 -22.32 -11.71 -9.89
N GLY A 116 -21.00 -11.50 -9.74
CA GLY A 116 -20.27 -10.37 -10.31
C GLY A 116 -20.48 -9.03 -9.60
N GLU A 117 -21.17 -9.00 -8.46
CA GLU A 117 -21.56 -7.76 -7.77
C GLU A 117 -20.53 -7.30 -6.71
N LEU A 118 -19.68 -8.21 -6.23
CA LEU A 118 -18.74 -7.96 -5.14
C LEU A 118 -17.31 -8.32 -5.55
N ALA A 119 -16.34 -7.58 -5.00
CA ALA A 119 -14.95 -7.99 -4.97
C ALA A 119 -14.71 -8.79 -3.67
N GLU A 120 -14.36 -10.06 -3.79
CA GLU A 120 -14.06 -10.97 -2.69
C GLU A 120 -12.55 -11.05 -2.48
N ILE A 121 -12.12 -10.92 -1.24
CA ILE A 121 -10.77 -11.23 -0.77
C ILE A 121 -10.82 -12.61 -0.13
N ARG A 122 -10.03 -13.54 -0.66
CA ARG A 122 -9.91 -14.91 -0.17
C ARG A 122 -8.47 -15.21 0.20
N ASP A 123 -8.26 -16.10 1.17
CA ASP A 123 -6.94 -16.67 1.37
C ASP A 123 -6.59 -17.70 0.27
N ARG A 124 -5.33 -18.14 0.22
CA ARG A 124 -4.87 -19.15 -0.75
C ARG A 124 -5.56 -20.53 -0.59
N ALA A 125 -6.21 -20.80 0.55
CA ALA A 125 -7.02 -22.00 0.75
C ALA A 125 -8.45 -21.84 0.20
N GLY A 126 -8.81 -20.64 -0.27
CA GLY A 126 -10.12 -20.32 -0.86
C GLY A 126 -11.17 -19.86 0.14
N ARG A 127 -10.82 -19.70 1.43
CA ARG A 127 -11.75 -19.18 2.45
C ARG A 127 -11.96 -17.69 2.22
N LEU A 128 -13.22 -17.26 2.33
CA LEU A 128 -13.61 -15.85 2.20
C LEU A 128 -13.19 -15.08 3.46
N CYS A 129 -12.34 -14.07 3.28
CA CYS A 129 -11.89 -13.19 4.36
C CYS A 129 -12.71 -11.88 4.41
N CYS A 130 -13.01 -11.31 3.25
CA CYS A 130 -13.75 -10.04 3.14
C CYS A 130 -14.46 -9.96 1.77
N ALA A 131 -15.60 -9.27 1.72
CA ALA A 131 -16.29 -8.96 0.48
C ALA A 131 -16.69 -7.49 0.44
N LEU A 132 -16.40 -6.82 -0.67
CA LEU A 132 -16.55 -5.38 -0.83
C LEU A 132 -17.47 -5.09 -2.01
N ARG A 133 -18.52 -4.30 -1.77
CA ARG A 133 -19.36 -3.79 -2.85
C ARG A 133 -18.63 -2.66 -3.57
N MET A 134 -18.41 -2.84 -4.87
CA MET A 134 -17.73 -1.86 -5.71
C MET A 134 -18.58 -1.48 -6.90
N ARG A 135 -18.45 -0.24 -7.38
CA ARG A 135 -19.17 0.23 -8.58
C ARG A 135 -18.66 -0.47 -9.85
N ASP A 136 -17.37 -0.74 -9.90
CA ASP A 136 -16.69 -1.50 -10.94
C ASP A 136 -15.84 -2.55 -10.23
N VAL A 137 -16.29 -3.80 -10.30
CA VAL A 137 -15.66 -4.92 -9.60
C VAL A 137 -14.29 -5.25 -10.20
N ALA A 138 -14.12 -5.16 -11.52
CA ALA A 138 -12.85 -5.45 -12.18
C ALA A 138 -11.76 -4.46 -11.76
N SER A 139 -12.04 -3.15 -11.89
CA SER A 139 -11.13 -2.10 -11.40
C SER A 139 -10.89 -2.20 -9.88
N GLY A 140 -11.89 -2.68 -9.14
CA GLY A 140 -11.81 -2.92 -7.71
C GLY A 140 -10.80 -4.01 -7.34
N ILE A 141 -10.86 -5.15 -8.03
CA ILE A 141 -9.95 -6.28 -7.86
C ILE A 141 -8.51 -5.85 -8.17
N GLU A 142 -8.28 -5.18 -9.30
CA GLU A 142 -6.95 -4.69 -9.68
C GLU A 142 -6.34 -3.76 -8.60
N ASN A 143 -7.19 -2.91 -8.00
CA ASN A 143 -6.78 -2.05 -6.89
C ASN A 143 -6.44 -2.84 -5.63
N ILE A 144 -7.24 -3.84 -5.26
CA ILE A 144 -6.98 -4.69 -4.09
C ILE A 144 -5.66 -5.45 -4.28
N GLU A 145 -5.45 -6.04 -5.46
CA GLU A 145 -4.21 -6.75 -5.76
C GLU A 145 -2.98 -5.83 -5.75
N ARG A 146 -3.12 -4.59 -6.26
CA ARG A 146 -2.05 -3.58 -6.13
C ARG A 146 -1.73 -3.32 -4.66
N VAL A 147 -2.73 -3.15 -3.80
CA VAL A 147 -2.51 -2.97 -2.36
C VAL A 147 -1.85 -4.20 -1.74
N ALA A 148 -2.23 -5.41 -2.18
CA ALA A 148 -1.63 -6.67 -1.70
C ALA A 148 -0.13 -6.80 -2.05
N ARG A 149 0.31 -6.22 -3.17
CA ARG A 149 1.72 -6.14 -3.59
C ARG A 149 2.56 -5.14 -2.80
N LEU A 150 1.94 -4.28 -2.01
CA LEU A 150 2.61 -3.18 -1.30
C LEU A 150 2.60 -3.35 0.21
N ARG A 151 1.68 -4.17 0.72
CA ARG A 151 1.40 -4.31 2.16
C ARG A 151 1.78 -5.69 2.63
N CYS A 152 2.24 -5.80 3.87
CA CYS A 152 2.33 -7.11 4.51
C CYS A 152 0.93 -7.64 4.85
N SER A 153 0.83 -8.93 5.13
CA SER A 153 -0.45 -9.60 5.38
C SER A 153 -1.25 -8.97 6.51
N ILE A 154 -0.62 -8.63 7.65
CA ILE A 154 -1.33 -8.02 8.79
C ILE A 154 -1.81 -6.60 8.49
N SER A 155 -0.99 -5.80 7.83
CA SER A 155 -1.30 -4.43 7.44
C SER A 155 -2.38 -4.37 6.36
N PHE A 156 -2.43 -5.37 5.47
CA PHE A 156 -3.49 -5.55 4.48
C PHE A 156 -4.83 -5.94 5.12
N ALA A 157 -4.82 -6.92 6.04
CA ALA A 157 -6.02 -7.33 6.77
C ALA A 157 -6.63 -6.16 7.56
N ARG A 158 -5.80 -5.37 8.25
CA ARG A 158 -6.23 -4.13 8.93
C ARG A 158 -6.84 -3.12 7.95
N ARG A 159 -6.23 -2.93 6.77
CA ARG A 159 -6.71 -1.98 5.75
C ARG A 159 -8.11 -2.31 5.22
N TYR A 160 -8.45 -3.59 5.15
CA TYR A 160 -9.75 -4.08 4.68
C TYR A 160 -10.66 -4.57 5.81
N ASN A 161 -10.27 -4.31 7.06
CA ASN A 161 -11.02 -4.59 8.28
C ASN A 161 -11.54 -6.04 8.37
N PHE A 162 -10.65 -7.01 8.14
CA PHE A 162 -10.93 -8.40 8.44
C PHE A 162 -9.88 -8.97 9.38
N GLU A 163 -10.29 -9.90 10.23
CA GLU A 163 -9.37 -10.69 11.03
C GLU A 163 -8.95 -11.90 10.20
N ASP A 164 -7.65 -12.12 10.08
CA ASP A 164 -7.16 -13.41 9.62
C ASP A 164 -7.20 -14.35 10.83
N GLU A 165 -8.06 -15.36 10.83
CA GLU A 165 -8.19 -16.29 11.98
C GLU A 165 -6.89 -17.04 12.28
N SER A 166 -5.94 -17.11 11.34
CA SER A 166 -4.60 -17.62 11.67
C SER A 166 -3.79 -16.68 12.59
N LEU A 167 -4.15 -15.39 12.66
CA LEU A 167 -3.56 -14.42 13.59
C LEU A 167 -4.11 -14.57 15.03
N SER A 168 -5.22 -15.29 15.22
CA SER A 168 -5.78 -15.54 16.56
C SER A 168 -5.18 -16.78 17.24
N ASP A 169 -4.77 -17.80 16.48
CA ASP A 169 -4.22 -19.05 17.03
C ASP A 169 -2.88 -18.89 17.78
N ASP A 170 -2.15 -17.78 17.55
CA ASP A 170 -0.90 -17.48 18.26
C ASP A 170 -1.08 -16.59 19.49
N ARG A 171 -2.26 -15.99 19.71
CA ARG A 171 -2.53 -15.19 20.92
C ARG A 171 -2.85 -16.04 22.14
N ASP A 172 -3.25 -17.29 21.94
CA ASP A 172 -3.61 -18.23 23.01
C ASP A 172 -2.41 -19.07 23.50
N LYS A 173 -1.19 -18.75 23.05
CA LYS A 173 0.03 -19.49 23.40
C LYS A 173 1.06 -18.71 24.23
N ASN A 174 0.75 -17.49 24.68
CA ASN A 174 1.62 -16.71 25.57
C ASN A 174 0.96 -16.40 26.92
#